data_AF-A0A6J7ZR68-F1
#
_entry.id   AF-A0A6J7ZR68-F1
#
_cell.length_a   1.000
_cell.length_b   1.000
_cell.length_c   1.000
_cell.angle_alpha   90.00
_cell.angle_beta   90.00
_cell.angle_gamma   90.00
#
_symmetry.space_group_name_H-M   'P 1'
#
loop_
_entity.id
_entity.type
_entity.pdbx_description
1 polymer ?
#
loop_
_entity_poly.entity_id
_entity_poly.type
_entity_poly.pdbx_seq_one_letter_code
_entity_poly.pdbx_strand_id
1 'polypeptide(L)'
;MTAKNDLRLVILSLGLGLVLTGMGVRAIACQNSSNRPPQPPLTNGGLSSDSNSLNNGGLSSDSLNNGGLSSDFPPFTKGGTQGGSIPQPQANGDYRRSPHSSWKITQSNPQGIDCRMLGNTNYSQLENPSNKTELNIENWPVVGKLPAGQDFEINLGPAGFGVVYDTKKQPWIYVEKTDQKAAPSHCFVRANRQFVQPISVN
;
A
#
# COMPACT_ATOMS: atom_id res chain seq x y z
N MET A 1 47.56 33.68 -34.05
CA MET A 1 47.37 32.29 -34.52
C MET A 1 45.91 31.94 -34.36
N THR A 2 45.29 31.53 -35.46
CA THR A 2 43.84 31.36 -35.66
C THR A 2 43.51 29.87 -35.60
N ALA A 3 42.45 29.48 -34.89
CA ALA A 3 41.68 28.28 -35.20
C ALA A 3 40.24 28.43 -34.71
N LYS A 4 39.33 28.57 -35.67
CA LYS A 4 37.87 28.49 -35.52
C LYS A 4 37.49 27.00 -35.44
N ASN A 5 36.65 26.63 -34.47
CA ASN A 5 35.99 25.32 -34.48
C ASN A 5 34.55 25.52 -34.97
N ASP A 6 34.30 25.09 -36.22
CA ASP A 6 32.99 25.03 -36.85
C ASP A 6 32.14 23.91 -36.23
N LEU A 7 31.04 24.28 -35.59
CA LEU A 7 30.02 23.34 -35.12
C LEU A 7 29.05 23.06 -36.27
N ARG A 8 29.22 21.90 -36.92
CA ARG A 8 28.32 21.40 -37.96
C ARG A 8 26.99 20.96 -37.31
N LEU A 9 25.96 21.78 -37.49
CA LEU A 9 24.56 21.46 -37.18
C LEU A 9 24.02 20.49 -38.25
N VAL A 10 23.83 19.23 -37.90
CA VAL A 10 23.18 18.23 -38.77
C VAL A 10 21.72 18.11 -38.35
N ILE A 11 20.84 18.84 -39.03
CA ILE A 11 19.39 18.64 -38.95
C ILE A 11 19.01 17.59 -39.99
N LEU A 12 18.76 16.36 -39.55
CA LEU A 12 18.13 15.32 -40.36
C LEU A 12 16.62 15.36 -40.11
N SER A 13 15.94 16.14 -40.96
CA SER A 13 14.51 16.09 -41.16
C SER A 13 14.12 14.80 -41.90
N LEU A 14 13.40 13.91 -41.23
CA LEU A 14 12.58 12.89 -41.87
C LEU A 14 11.16 13.03 -41.31
N GLY A 15 10.32 13.70 -42.07
CA GLY A 15 8.88 13.66 -41.87
C GLY A 15 8.32 12.33 -42.34
N LEU A 16 7.33 11.81 -41.62
CA LEU A 16 6.24 11.07 -42.23
C LEU A 16 5.04 11.06 -41.27
N GLY A 17 3.92 11.59 -41.75
CA GLY A 17 2.68 11.71 -41.00
C GLY A 17 2.10 10.36 -40.61
N LEU A 18 1.48 10.32 -39.44
CA LEU A 18 0.62 9.22 -39.04
C LEU A 18 -0.81 9.73 -38.87
N VAL A 19 -1.69 9.09 -39.63
CA VAL A 19 -3.11 9.34 -39.80
C VAL A 19 -3.86 9.14 -38.48
N LEU A 20 -4.63 10.13 -38.07
CA LEU A 20 -5.62 10.03 -37.00
C LEU A 20 -6.81 9.19 -37.50
N THR A 21 -6.82 7.91 -37.17
CA THR A 21 -8.03 7.09 -37.28
C THR A 21 -8.87 7.29 -36.03
N GLY A 22 -10.06 7.86 -36.22
CA GLY A 22 -11.04 8.08 -35.16
C GLY A 22 -11.50 6.75 -34.56
N MET A 23 -11.23 6.54 -33.28
CA MET A 23 -11.89 5.51 -32.49
C MET A 23 -13.17 6.08 -31.90
N GLY A 24 -14.29 5.67 -32.47
CA GLY A 24 -15.62 5.93 -31.91
C GLY A 24 -15.76 5.28 -30.54
N VAL A 25 -16.12 6.10 -29.55
CA VAL A 25 -16.46 5.66 -28.20
C VAL A 25 -17.82 4.95 -28.25
N ARG A 26 -17.86 3.64 -27.98
CA ARG A 26 -19.11 2.97 -27.63
C ARG A 26 -19.31 3.11 -26.12
N ALA A 27 -20.25 3.96 -25.72
CA ALA A 27 -20.73 3.98 -24.36
C ALA A 27 -21.44 2.66 -24.06
N ILE A 28 -20.94 1.90 -23.08
CA ILE A 28 -21.69 0.80 -22.46
C ILE A 28 -22.43 1.43 -21.29
N ALA A 29 -23.74 1.55 -21.43
CA ALA A 29 -24.61 1.90 -20.30
C ALA A 29 -24.63 0.71 -19.33
N CYS A 30 -24.05 0.89 -18.14
CA CYS A 30 -24.32 0.01 -17.01
C CYS A 30 -25.78 0.20 -16.61
N GLN A 31 -26.67 -0.70 -17.05
CA GLN A 31 -28.01 -0.78 -16.50
C GLN A 31 -27.91 -1.22 -15.05
N ASN A 32 -28.26 -0.30 -14.16
CA ASN A 32 -28.36 -0.48 -12.72
C ASN A 32 -29.54 -1.41 -12.42
N SER A 33 -29.32 -2.73 -12.42
CA SER A 33 -30.32 -3.69 -11.95
C SER A 33 -30.25 -3.78 -10.43
N SER A 34 -30.99 -2.89 -9.78
CA SER A 34 -31.30 -2.99 -8.36
C SER A 34 -32.33 -4.10 -8.16
N ASN A 35 -31.88 -5.35 -8.05
CA ASN A 35 -32.72 -6.47 -7.64
C ASN A 35 -32.34 -6.88 -6.22
N ARG A 36 -32.91 -6.17 -5.23
CA ARG A 36 -32.94 -6.61 -3.83
C ARG A 36 -34.19 -7.46 -3.63
N PRO A 37 -34.09 -8.75 -3.25
CA PRO A 37 -35.25 -9.54 -2.86
C PRO A 37 -35.88 -8.99 -1.56
N PRO A 38 -37.22 -9.07 -1.39
CA PRO A 38 -37.89 -8.59 -0.19
C PRO A 38 -37.54 -9.43 1.04
N GLN A 39 -37.20 -8.77 2.16
CA GLN A 39 -37.09 -9.40 3.48
C GLN A 39 -38.47 -9.80 4.01
N PRO A 40 -38.64 -11.00 4.61
CA PRO A 40 -39.82 -11.32 5.41
C PRO A 40 -39.79 -10.62 6.79
N PRO A 41 -40.96 -10.35 7.39
CA PRO A 41 -41.08 -9.47 8.56
C PRO A 41 -40.70 -10.15 9.88
N LEU A 42 -40.26 -9.33 10.83
CA LEU A 42 -40.05 -9.67 12.24
C LEU A 42 -41.36 -10.16 12.88
N THR A 43 -41.29 -11.28 13.60
CA THR A 43 -42.29 -11.65 14.60
C THR A 43 -41.66 -11.62 15.99
N ASN A 44 -42.21 -10.74 16.84
CA ASN A 44 -42.03 -10.76 18.29
C ASN A 44 -43.08 -11.70 18.88
N GLY A 45 -42.66 -12.60 19.77
CA GLY A 45 -43.52 -13.40 20.63
C GLY A 45 -42.66 -14.08 21.70
N GLY A 46 -42.81 -13.66 22.95
CA GLY A 46 -41.94 -14.06 24.07
C GLY A 46 -42.48 -15.14 24.99
N LEU A 47 -41.68 -15.33 26.06
CA LEU A 47 -41.95 -15.91 27.40
C LEU A 47 -41.95 -17.44 27.61
N SER A 48 -40.96 -17.88 28.40
CA SER A 48 -41.02 -18.85 29.53
C SER A 48 -39.63 -19.53 29.68
N SER A 49 -38.75 -19.06 30.56
CA SER A 49 -38.55 -19.46 31.97
C SER A 49 -37.89 -20.84 32.18
N ASP A 50 -36.68 -20.74 32.75
CA ASP A 50 -36.00 -21.60 33.73
C ASP A 50 -35.54 -23.01 33.36
N SER A 51 -34.22 -23.22 33.44
CA SER A 51 -33.56 -24.25 34.28
C SER A 51 -32.04 -24.11 34.26
N ASN A 52 -31.46 -23.76 35.43
CA ASN A 52 -30.05 -23.95 35.75
C ASN A 52 -29.73 -25.45 35.86
N SER A 53 -28.66 -25.92 35.22
CA SER A 53 -27.92 -27.09 35.71
C SER A 53 -26.46 -27.01 35.28
N LEU A 54 -25.59 -26.87 36.28
CA LEU A 54 -24.17 -27.14 36.20
C LEU A 54 -23.95 -28.61 35.83
N ASN A 55 -23.05 -28.89 34.88
CA ASN A 55 -22.26 -30.11 34.92
C ASN A 55 -20.93 -29.93 34.17
N ASN A 56 -19.86 -30.24 34.87
CA ASN A 56 -18.49 -30.30 34.36
C ASN A 56 -18.23 -31.63 33.63
N GLY A 57 -17.41 -31.57 32.59
CA GLY A 57 -16.57 -32.69 32.14
C GLY A 57 -16.93 -33.27 30.77
N GLY A 58 -15.97 -33.23 29.83
CA GLY A 58 -16.02 -34.04 28.62
C GLY A 58 -15.21 -33.48 27.45
N LEU A 59 -13.94 -33.85 27.37
CA LEU A 59 -13.14 -33.82 26.14
C LEU A 59 -13.86 -34.63 25.05
N SER A 60 -14.15 -34.03 23.90
CA SER A 60 -14.29 -34.78 22.64
C SER A 60 -13.88 -33.89 21.47
N SER A 61 -12.83 -34.35 20.79
CA SER A 61 -12.34 -33.86 19.51
C SER A 61 -13.27 -34.35 18.41
N ASP A 62 -13.95 -33.43 17.72
CA ASP A 62 -14.52 -33.71 16.40
C ASP A 62 -14.41 -32.47 15.51
N SER A 63 -13.48 -32.56 14.56
CA SER A 63 -13.30 -31.62 13.46
C SER A 63 -14.49 -31.72 12.51
N LEU A 64 -15.29 -30.66 12.40
CA LEU A 64 -16.20 -30.46 11.26
C LEU A 64 -15.94 -29.10 10.62
N ASN A 65 -15.47 -29.23 9.38
CA ASN A 65 -15.18 -28.20 8.41
C ASN A 65 -16.47 -27.46 8.04
N ASN A 66 -16.53 -26.16 8.25
CA ASN A 66 -17.53 -25.30 7.62
C ASN A 66 -16.87 -23.99 7.18
N GLY A 67 -16.84 -23.80 5.86
CA GLY A 67 -16.41 -22.56 5.23
C GLY A 67 -17.29 -21.39 5.69
N GLY A 68 -16.66 -20.43 6.34
CA GLY A 68 -17.25 -19.14 6.69
C GLY A 68 -16.44 -18.02 6.03
N LEU A 69 -17.12 -17.16 5.28
CA LEU A 69 -16.57 -15.92 4.73
C LEU A 69 -15.93 -15.08 5.84
N SER A 70 -14.59 -15.02 5.88
CA SER A 70 -13.85 -14.11 6.74
C SER A 70 -14.11 -12.67 6.31
N SER A 71 -14.85 -11.96 7.16
CA SER A 71 -14.95 -10.51 7.17
C SER A 71 -14.22 -10.00 8.42
N ASP A 72 -12.93 -10.31 8.50
CA ASP A 72 -12.10 -9.94 9.65
C ASP A 72 -11.58 -8.50 9.54
N PHE A 73 -12.45 -7.54 9.89
CA PHE A 73 -11.98 -6.32 10.52
C PHE A 73 -11.83 -6.63 12.02
N PRO A 74 -10.61 -6.58 12.61
CA PRO A 74 -10.48 -6.78 14.05
C PRO A 74 -11.20 -5.63 14.81
N PRO A 75 -11.89 -5.93 15.92
CA PRO A 75 -12.57 -4.91 16.69
C PRO A 75 -11.55 -4.01 17.40
N PHE A 76 -11.75 -2.70 17.31
CA PHE A 76 -11.01 -1.72 18.10
C PHE A 76 -11.39 -1.86 19.59
N THR A 77 -10.63 -2.64 20.35
CA THR A 77 -10.70 -2.62 21.81
C THR A 77 -9.95 -1.40 22.35
N LYS A 78 -10.70 -0.47 22.93
CA LYS A 78 -10.19 0.63 23.76
C LYS A 78 -9.50 0.06 25.01
N GLY A 79 -8.28 0.52 25.28
CA GLY A 79 -7.63 0.35 26.58
C GLY A 79 -6.54 -0.72 26.61
N GLY A 80 -5.38 -0.39 26.07
CA GLY A 80 -4.15 -1.17 26.19
C GLY A 80 -3.02 -0.40 25.54
N THR A 81 -1.88 -0.28 26.22
CA THR A 81 -0.63 0.34 25.76
C THR A 81 -0.41 0.03 24.28
N GLN A 82 -0.36 1.04 23.41
CA GLN A 82 -0.30 0.90 21.95
C GLN A 82 1.04 0.32 21.47
N GLY A 83 1.30 -0.94 21.78
CA GLY A 83 2.09 -1.82 20.92
C GLY A 83 1.17 -2.29 19.81
N GLY A 84 1.05 -1.50 18.73
CA GLY A 84 0.27 -1.91 17.57
C GLY A 84 0.74 -3.28 17.07
N SER A 85 -0.20 -4.16 16.70
CA SER A 85 0.15 -5.47 16.14
C SER A 85 1.06 -5.30 14.91
N ILE A 86 2.17 -6.03 14.88
CA ILE A 86 3.14 -6.00 13.78
C ILE A 86 2.44 -6.35 12.46
N PRO A 87 2.49 -5.46 11.43
CA PRO A 87 1.82 -5.69 10.16
C PRO A 87 2.23 -7.02 9.52
N GLN A 88 1.25 -7.82 9.13
CA GLN A 88 1.49 -9.06 8.39
C GLN A 88 1.30 -8.81 6.89
N PRO A 89 2.17 -9.35 6.03
CA PRO A 89 2.01 -9.24 4.59
C PRO A 89 0.84 -10.11 4.11
N GLN A 90 0.23 -9.71 3.00
CA GLN A 90 -0.76 -10.51 2.28
C GLN A 90 -0.08 -11.71 1.60
N ALA A 91 -0.89 -12.61 1.00
CA ALA A 91 -0.38 -13.81 0.33
C ALA A 91 0.64 -13.51 -0.79
N ASN A 92 0.49 -12.38 -1.49
CA ASN A 92 1.43 -11.91 -2.51
C ASN A 92 2.67 -11.18 -1.93
N GLY A 93 2.80 -11.12 -0.61
CA GLY A 93 3.89 -10.46 0.10
C GLY A 93 3.68 -8.97 0.36
N ASP A 94 2.64 -8.35 -0.19
CA ASP A 94 2.39 -6.91 -0.06
C ASP A 94 1.87 -6.56 1.35
N TYR A 95 2.29 -5.41 1.88
CA TYR A 95 1.75 -4.88 3.14
C TYR A 95 0.53 -3.99 2.89
N ARG A 96 -0.43 -4.07 3.83
CA ARG A 96 -1.59 -3.16 3.88
C ARG A 96 -1.28 -1.93 4.73
N ARG A 97 -2.15 -0.92 4.60
CA ARG A 97 -2.18 0.25 5.49
C ARG A 97 -2.15 -0.16 6.96
N SER A 98 -1.20 0.39 7.70
CA SER A 98 -1.02 0.19 9.13
C SER A 98 -0.40 1.45 9.75
N PRO A 99 -0.59 1.67 11.07
CA PRO A 99 0.05 2.75 11.80
C PRO A 99 1.52 2.44 12.18
N HIS A 100 2.10 1.35 11.67
CA HIS A 100 3.43 0.89 12.06
C HIS A 100 4.52 1.79 11.46
N SER A 101 5.36 2.38 12.31
CA SER A 101 6.29 3.43 11.89
C SER A 101 7.71 2.96 11.56
N SER A 102 8.14 1.81 12.06
CA SER A 102 9.55 1.39 12.04
C SER A 102 9.76 0.13 11.20
N TRP A 103 10.70 0.18 10.26
CA TRP A 103 10.86 -0.84 9.23
C TRP A 103 12.34 -1.12 8.94
N LYS A 104 12.64 -2.33 8.49
CA LYS A 104 13.97 -2.79 8.08
C LYS A 104 13.95 -3.21 6.62
N ILE A 105 15.00 -2.89 5.88
CA ILE A 105 15.25 -3.43 4.54
C ILE A 105 15.66 -4.89 4.64
N THR A 106 14.91 -5.80 4.02
CA THR A 106 15.15 -7.26 4.10
C THR A 106 15.91 -7.84 2.93
N GLN A 107 15.94 -7.14 1.79
CA GLN A 107 16.43 -7.72 0.54
C GLN A 107 17.89 -8.17 0.65
N SER A 108 18.16 -9.42 0.29
CA SER A 108 19.48 -10.07 0.32
C SER A 108 20.42 -9.68 -0.84
N ASN A 109 19.98 -8.81 -1.77
CA ASN A 109 20.84 -8.31 -2.85
C ASN A 109 21.79 -7.22 -2.30
N PRO A 110 23.12 -7.33 -2.50
CA PRO A 110 24.09 -6.31 -2.09
C PRO A 110 23.87 -4.92 -2.72
N GLN A 111 23.10 -4.82 -3.80
CA GLN A 111 22.77 -3.54 -4.43
C GLN A 111 21.73 -2.71 -3.67
N GLY A 112 21.05 -3.29 -2.66
CA GLY A 112 19.95 -2.62 -1.95
C GLY A 112 18.66 -2.54 -2.77
N ILE A 113 17.69 -1.76 -2.27
CA ILE A 113 16.39 -1.55 -2.93
C ILE A 113 16.27 -0.13 -3.47
N ASP A 114 15.50 0.04 -4.56
CA ASP A 114 15.26 1.36 -5.14
C ASP A 114 14.48 2.26 -4.20
N CYS A 115 15.00 3.46 -3.98
CA CYS A 115 14.26 4.55 -3.35
C CYS A 115 13.90 5.60 -4.41
N ARG A 116 12.61 5.87 -4.57
CA ARG A 116 12.06 6.63 -5.71
C ARG A 116 11.40 7.93 -5.27
N MET A 117 11.65 9.02 -5.99
CA MET A 117 11.02 10.31 -5.71
C MET A 117 10.88 11.15 -6.97
N LEU A 118 9.82 11.96 -7.03
CA LEU A 118 9.56 12.85 -8.14
C LEU A 118 10.16 14.25 -7.91
N GLY A 119 11.33 14.49 -8.50
CA GLY A 119 11.97 15.82 -8.55
C GLY A 119 12.11 16.46 -7.16
N ASN A 120 11.84 17.76 -7.07
CA ASN A 120 11.91 18.56 -5.83
C ASN A 120 10.61 18.56 -5.03
N THR A 121 9.76 17.54 -5.20
CA THR A 121 8.52 17.41 -4.40
C THR A 121 8.85 16.90 -3.00
N ASN A 122 7.97 17.11 -2.03
CA ASN A 122 8.03 16.47 -0.70
C ASN A 122 6.74 15.71 -0.37
N TYR A 123 6.76 14.91 0.70
CA TYR A 123 5.58 14.12 1.08
C TYR A 123 4.36 15.00 1.32
N SER A 124 4.46 16.06 2.12
CA SER A 124 3.35 16.97 2.42
C SER A 124 2.68 17.59 1.19
N GLN A 125 3.44 17.84 0.12
CA GLN A 125 2.88 18.24 -1.16
C GLN A 125 2.11 17.09 -1.83
N LEU A 126 2.63 15.86 -1.81
CA LEU A 126 1.98 14.68 -2.41
C LEU A 126 0.68 14.28 -1.71
N GLU A 127 0.59 14.44 -0.39
CA GLU A 127 -0.63 14.12 0.39
C GLU A 127 -1.68 15.23 0.33
N ASN A 128 -1.34 16.42 -0.18
CA ASN A 128 -2.29 17.51 -0.35
C ASN A 128 -3.37 17.13 -1.38
N PRO A 129 -4.67 17.14 -1.03
CA PRO A 129 -5.76 16.82 -1.97
C PRO A 129 -5.84 17.72 -3.20
N SER A 130 -5.26 18.92 -3.14
CA SER A 130 -5.17 19.85 -4.27
C SER A 130 -4.03 19.51 -5.24
N ASN A 131 -3.06 18.68 -4.83
CA ASN A 131 -2.00 18.23 -5.71
C ASN A 131 -2.57 17.32 -6.81
N LYS A 132 -2.10 17.53 -8.04
CA LYS A 132 -2.48 16.78 -9.24
C LYS A 132 -1.40 15.79 -9.68
N THR A 133 -0.30 15.68 -8.94
CA THR A 133 0.74 14.68 -9.18
C THR A 133 0.13 13.28 -9.14
N GLU A 134 0.24 12.56 -10.24
CA GLU A 134 -0.10 11.16 -10.29
C GLU A 134 0.91 10.36 -9.47
N LEU A 135 0.42 9.58 -8.50
CA LEU A 135 1.24 8.62 -7.76
C LEU A 135 1.54 7.40 -8.63
N ASN A 136 2.37 7.54 -9.67
CA ASN A 136 2.88 6.45 -10.49
C ASN A 136 4.31 6.09 -10.07
N ILE A 137 4.45 5.71 -8.79
CA ILE A 137 5.72 5.64 -8.07
C ILE A 137 6.70 4.65 -8.70
N GLU A 138 6.21 3.53 -9.24
CA GLU A 138 7.03 2.54 -9.95
C GLU A 138 7.86 3.15 -11.09
N ASN A 139 7.33 4.19 -11.75
CA ASN A 139 7.97 4.86 -12.87
C ASN A 139 8.72 6.14 -12.48
N TRP A 140 8.71 6.53 -11.21
CA TRP A 140 9.47 7.69 -10.75
C TRP A 140 10.98 7.41 -10.76
N PRO A 141 11.83 8.45 -10.92
CA PRO A 141 13.27 8.32 -10.85
C PRO A 141 13.74 7.66 -9.55
N VAL A 142 14.74 6.79 -9.67
CA VAL A 142 15.47 6.26 -8.51
C VAL A 142 16.44 7.34 -8.04
N VAL A 143 16.24 7.86 -6.83
CA VAL A 143 17.07 8.92 -6.23
C VAL A 143 18.17 8.38 -5.32
N GLY A 144 18.09 7.08 -5.00
CA GLY A 144 19.10 6.38 -4.23
C GLY A 144 18.72 4.92 -4.06
N LYS A 145 19.60 4.17 -3.39
CA LYS A 145 19.34 2.78 -2.99
C LYS A 145 19.56 2.62 -1.49
N LEU A 146 18.63 1.90 -0.86
CA LEU A 146 18.71 1.58 0.57
C LEU A 146 19.36 0.21 0.76
N PRO A 147 20.46 0.11 1.53
CA PRO A 147 21.18 -1.15 1.70
C PRO A 147 20.38 -2.15 2.55
N ALA A 148 20.70 -3.43 2.39
CA ALA A 148 20.14 -4.49 3.21
C ALA A 148 20.43 -4.26 4.70
N GLY A 149 19.45 -4.56 5.56
CA GLY A 149 19.59 -4.42 7.01
C GLY A 149 19.44 -2.98 7.54
N GLN A 150 19.32 -2.00 6.65
CA GLN A 150 19.05 -0.60 6.99
C GLN A 150 17.70 -0.45 7.70
N ASP A 151 17.70 0.21 8.85
CA ASP A 151 16.46 0.58 9.54
C ASP A 151 16.00 1.97 9.11
N PHE A 152 14.70 2.14 9.01
CA PHE A 152 14.10 3.41 8.65
C PHE A 152 12.78 3.64 9.37
N GLU A 153 12.45 4.91 9.54
CA GLU A 153 11.17 5.35 10.06
C GLU A 153 10.40 6.09 8.97
N ILE A 154 9.08 6.06 9.11
CA ILE A 154 8.13 6.62 8.17
C ILE A 154 7.34 7.70 8.87
N ASN A 155 6.90 8.69 8.10
CA ASN A 155 5.88 9.62 8.56
C ASN A 155 4.50 9.01 8.28
N LEU A 156 3.61 9.06 9.27
CA LEU A 156 2.22 8.67 9.05
C LEU A 156 1.51 9.89 8.44
N GLY A 157 0.92 9.72 7.26
CA GLY A 157 0.08 10.79 6.69
C GLY A 157 -1.13 11.09 7.60
N PRO A 158 -1.93 12.14 7.30
CA PRO A 158 -3.03 12.63 8.15
C PRO A 158 -4.04 11.57 8.63
N ALA A 159 -4.19 10.46 7.88
CA ALA A 159 -5.06 9.35 8.24
C ALA A 159 -4.43 8.35 9.23
N GLY A 160 -3.18 8.56 9.67
CA GLY A 160 -2.48 7.69 10.61
C GLY A 160 -1.95 6.39 9.99
N PHE A 161 -1.75 6.35 8.66
CA PHE A 161 -1.26 5.16 7.96
C PHE A 161 -0.06 5.50 7.07
N GLY A 162 0.97 4.64 7.09
CA GLY A 162 2.22 4.89 6.36
C GLY A 162 2.36 4.19 5.00
N VAL A 163 1.46 3.26 4.65
CA VAL A 163 1.45 2.61 3.33
C VAL A 163 0.51 3.35 2.38
N VAL A 164 1.02 3.78 1.23
CA VAL A 164 0.23 4.39 0.16
C VAL A 164 0.15 3.45 -1.05
N TYR A 165 -0.82 3.67 -1.93
CA TYR A 165 -1.01 2.89 -3.15
C TYR A 165 -0.80 3.79 -4.35
N ASP A 166 -0.02 3.33 -5.31
CA ASP A 166 0.17 4.02 -6.58
C ASP A 166 -1.02 3.80 -7.54
N THR A 167 -0.92 4.29 -8.77
CA THR A 167 -1.97 4.14 -9.79
C THR A 167 -2.18 2.71 -10.29
N LYS A 168 -1.22 1.82 -10.03
CA LYS A 168 -1.33 0.37 -10.29
C LYS A 168 -1.77 -0.44 -9.06
N LYS A 169 -2.21 0.23 -7.98
CA LYS A 169 -2.60 -0.39 -6.69
C LYS A 169 -1.48 -1.16 -6.01
N GLN A 170 -0.25 -0.80 -6.35
CA GLN A 170 0.97 -1.34 -5.82
C GLN A 170 1.31 -0.55 -4.53
N PRO A 171 1.59 -1.19 -3.37
CA PRO A 171 1.84 -0.47 -2.13
C PRO A 171 3.29 0.01 -1.97
N TRP A 172 3.42 1.20 -1.40
CA TRP A 172 4.68 1.93 -1.19
C TRP A 172 4.74 2.55 0.20
N ILE A 173 5.95 2.67 0.73
CA ILE A 173 6.24 3.29 2.03
C ILE A 173 7.10 4.52 1.79
N TYR A 174 6.72 5.65 2.39
CA TYR A 174 7.56 6.85 2.38
C TYR A 174 8.61 6.76 3.49
N VAL A 175 9.88 6.75 3.12
CA VAL A 175 11.02 6.75 4.03
C VAL A 175 11.25 8.18 4.51
N GLU A 176 10.89 8.47 5.76
CA GLU A 176 11.09 9.80 6.34
C GLU A 176 12.54 9.99 6.76
N LYS A 177 13.09 9.01 7.49
CA LYS A 177 14.47 9.05 7.97
C LYS A 177 15.07 7.65 8.05
N THR A 178 16.38 7.59 7.95
CA THR A 178 17.21 6.39 8.07
C THR A 178 18.12 6.51 9.29
N ASP A 179 18.55 5.38 9.86
CA ASP A 179 19.54 5.39 10.95
C ASP A 179 20.96 5.79 10.49
N GLN A 180 21.26 5.62 9.20
CA GLN A 180 22.54 5.97 8.57
C GLN A 180 22.43 7.29 7.82
N LYS A 181 23.31 8.24 8.17
CA LYS A 181 23.35 9.60 7.57
C LYS A 181 23.60 9.61 6.05
N ALA A 182 24.28 8.59 5.53
CA ALA A 182 24.60 8.47 4.10
C ALA A 182 23.52 7.73 3.30
N ALA A 183 22.56 7.08 3.96
CA ALA A 183 21.47 6.39 3.29
C ALA A 183 20.43 7.40 2.79
N PRO A 184 19.81 7.16 1.61
CA PRO A 184 18.81 8.06 1.07
C PRO A 184 17.55 8.07 1.95
N SER A 185 16.93 9.24 2.10
CA SER A 185 15.66 9.47 2.79
C SER A 185 14.75 10.33 1.91
N HIS A 186 13.53 10.58 2.37
CA HIS A 186 12.51 11.37 1.67
C HIS A 186 12.10 10.80 0.31
N CYS A 187 12.01 9.48 0.22
CA CYS A 187 11.70 8.75 -1.01
C CYS A 187 10.84 7.50 -0.71
N PHE A 188 10.24 6.92 -1.75
CA PHE A 188 9.37 5.76 -1.64
C PHE A 188 10.10 4.45 -1.92
N VAL A 189 9.78 3.43 -1.11
CA VAL A 189 10.21 2.04 -1.31
C VAL A 189 9.01 1.12 -1.43
N ARG A 190 9.22 -0.03 -2.07
CA ARG A 190 8.17 -1.03 -2.27
C ARG A 190 7.76 -1.68 -0.94
N ALA A 191 6.47 -1.62 -0.60
CA ALA A 191 5.91 -2.21 0.61
C ALA A 191 5.60 -3.71 0.42
N ASN A 192 6.63 -4.53 0.24
CA ASN A 192 6.49 -5.98 0.11
C ASN A 192 7.56 -6.69 0.94
N ARG A 193 7.23 -7.85 1.52
CA ARG A 193 8.10 -8.65 2.39
C ARG A 193 9.46 -9.01 1.77
N GLN A 194 9.57 -9.02 0.44
CA GLN A 194 10.83 -9.22 -0.27
C GLN A 194 11.81 -8.06 -0.09
N PHE A 195 11.31 -6.85 0.16
CA PHE A 195 12.10 -5.63 0.24
C PHE A 195 12.17 -5.07 1.65
N VAL A 196 11.09 -5.19 2.42
CA VAL A 196 10.97 -4.59 3.76
C VAL A 196 10.27 -5.50 4.76
N GLN A 197 10.54 -5.31 6.05
CA GLN A 197 9.78 -5.91 7.14
C GLN A 197 9.56 -4.90 8.27
N PRO A 198 8.42 -4.97 8.96
CA PRO A 198 8.21 -4.15 10.16
C PRO A 198 9.15 -4.59 11.28
N ILE A 199 9.67 -3.62 12.03
CA ILE A 199 10.48 -3.84 13.24
C ILE A 199 9.56 -3.83 14.45
N SER A 200 9.65 -4.84 15.31
CA SER A 200 8.94 -4.84 16.58
C SER A 200 9.50 -3.80 17.53
N VAL A 201 8.62 -2.94 18.05
CA VAL A 201 8.93 -2.09 19.21
C VAL A 201 8.69 -2.93 20.47
N ASN A 202 9.76 -3.22 21.20
CA ASN A 202 9.70 -3.87 22.51
C ASN A 202 9.43 -2.86 23.62
#